data_AF-A0A964GJL4-F1
#
_entry.id   AF-A0A964GJL4-F1
#
_cell.length_a   1.000
_cell.length_b   1.000
_cell.length_c   1.000
_cell.angle_alpha   90.00
_cell.angle_beta   90.00
_cell.angle_gamma   90.00
#
_symmetry.space_group_name_H-M   'P 1'
#
loop_
_entity.id
_entity.type
_entity.pdbx_description
1 polymer ?
#
loop_
_entity_poly.entity_id
_entity_poly.type
_entity_poly.pdbx_seq_one_letter_code
_entity_poly.pdbx_strand_id
1 'polypeptide(L)'
;MSKTAPKFLTLTAESVTVRLSKPTTLNGIDQATITLRAPTVKDIRAAGQASDGDDAQREMNLFASLAEVGVKDLEGLTYKDYNRVATGYNFLVQDDEL
;
A
#
# COMPACT_ATOMS: atom_id res chain seq x y z
N MET A 1 -20.11 -2.95 -12.42
CA MET A 1 -19.16 -2.32 -13.38
C MET A 1 -17.77 -2.76 -12.96
N SER A 2 -17.21 -3.80 -13.56
CA SER A 2 -15.88 -4.33 -13.20
C SER A 2 -14.85 -3.22 -13.40
N LYS A 3 -14.16 -2.85 -12.32
CA LYS A 3 -13.25 -1.71 -12.31
C LYS A 3 -11.95 -2.15 -12.97
N THR A 4 -11.67 -1.70 -14.18
CA THR A 4 -10.39 -2.02 -14.83
C THR A 4 -9.23 -1.48 -13.97
N ALA A 5 -8.32 -2.36 -13.57
CA ALA A 5 -7.15 -1.99 -12.79
C ALA A 5 -6.30 -0.95 -13.57
N PRO A 6 -5.86 0.15 -12.91
CA PRO A 6 -4.96 1.11 -13.50
C PRO A 6 -3.65 0.47 -13.99
N LYS A 7 -3.07 1.00 -15.08
CA LYS A 7 -1.82 0.49 -15.69
C LYS A 7 -0.59 0.49 -14.75
N PHE A 8 -0.64 1.21 -13.65
CA PHE A 8 0.43 1.24 -12.65
C PHE A 8 0.27 0.16 -11.58
N LEU A 9 -0.78 -0.65 -11.64
CA LEU A 9 -1.01 -1.79 -10.74
C LEU A 9 -0.80 -3.10 -11.48
N THR A 10 -0.22 -4.07 -10.78
CA THR A 10 -0.19 -5.48 -11.16
C THR A 10 -0.75 -6.26 -9.98
N LEU A 11 -1.95 -6.83 -10.15
CA LEU A 11 -2.62 -7.60 -9.10
C LEU A 11 -2.30 -9.09 -9.25
N THR A 12 -2.18 -9.75 -8.10
CA THR A 12 -2.13 -11.20 -7.94
C THR A 12 -3.08 -11.59 -6.81
N ALA A 13 -3.33 -12.89 -6.62
CA ALA A 13 -4.17 -13.37 -5.52
C ALA A 13 -3.61 -13.02 -4.13
N GLU A 14 -2.29 -12.80 -4.01
CA GLU A 14 -1.61 -12.66 -2.72
C GLU A 14 -1.03 -11.25 -2.49
N SER A 15 -0.97 -10.42 -3.52
CA SER A 15 -0.32 -9.12 -3.46
C SER A 15 -0.71 -8.19 -4.62
N VAL A 16 -0.44 -6.91 -4.45
CA VAL A 16 -0.47 -5.91 -5.52
C VAL A 16 0.88 -5.20 -5.62
N THR A 17 1.42 -5.13 -6.84
CA THR A 17 2.61 -4.32 -7.13
C THR A 17 2.20 -3.00 -7.78
N VAL A 18 2.68 -1.91 -7.19
CA VAL A 18 2.41 -0.53 -7.57
C VAL A 18 3.67 0.07 -8.18
N ARG A 19 3.58 0.50 -9.44
CA ARG A 19 4.67 1.23 -10.11
C ARG A 19 4.67 2.70 -9.72
N LEU A 20 5.77 3.16 -9.15
CA LEU A 20 5.99 4.55 -8.76
C LEU A 20 6.23 5.45 -9.98
N SER A 21 6.02 6.75 -9.81
CA SER A 21 6.21 7.75 -10.87
C SER A 21 7.68 8.01 -11.14
N LYS A 22 8.52 7.84 -10.11
CA LYS A 22 9.97 7.90 -10.13
C LYS A 22 10.53 6.89 -9.12
N PRO A 23 11.76 6.39 -9.30
CA PRO A 23 12.46 5.63 -8.27
C PRO A 23 12.50 6.42 -6.95
N THR A 24 12.23 5.74 -5.84
CA THR A 24 12.29 6.31 -4.48
C THR A 24 13.02 5.33 -3.57
N THR A 25 13.80 5.86 -2.63
CA THR A 25 14.51 5.06 -1.64
C THR A 25 13.53 4.48 -0.63
N LEU A 26 13.46 3.16 -0.55
CA LEU A 26 12.65 2.39 0.41
C LEU A 26 13.58 1.38 1.09
N ASN A 27 13.57 1.33 2.42
CA ASN A 27 14.54 0.53 3.20
C ASN A 27 16.01 0.79 2.80
N GLY A 28 16.33 2.01 2.39
CA GLY A 28 17.68 2.39 1.93
C GLY A 28 18.06 1.93 0.51
N ILE A 29 17.12 1.38 -0.26
CA ILE A 29 17.36 0.93 -1.64
C ILE A 29 16.42 1.69 -2.58
N ASP A 30 16.94 2.18 -3.70
CA ASP A 30 16.11 2.82 -4.72
C ASP A 30 15.25 1.79 -5.45
N GLN A 31 13.94 1.95 -5.34
CA GLN A 31 12.95 1.07 -5.96
C GLN A 31 12.00 1.88 -6.83
N ALA A 32 11.65 1.34 -8.00
CA ALA A 32 10.65 1.93 -8.90
C ALA A 32 9.23 1.39 -8.63
N THR A 33 9.09 0.44 -7.70
CA THR A 33 7.85 -0.27 -7.40
C THR A 33 7.73 -0.52 -5.90
N ILE A 34 6.50 -0.53 -5.40
CA ILE A 34 6.13 -0.96 -4.05
C ILE A 34 5.19 -2.15 -4.19
N THR A 35 5.41 -3.22 -3.43
CA THR A 35 4.49 -4.36 -3.39
C THR A 35 3.79 -4.40 -2.04
N LEU A 36 2.46 -4.46 -2.02
CA LEU A 36 1.68 -4.70 -0.82
C LEU A 36 1.24 -6.17 -0.82
N ARG A 37 1.57 -6.92 0.23
CA ARG A 37 0.98 -8.24 0.46
C ARG A 37 -0.47 -8.14 0.91
N ALA A 38 -1.25 -9.20 0.70
CA ALA A 38 -2.62 -9.30 1.19
C ALA A 38 -2.67 -9.03 2.71
N PRO A 39 -3.56 -8.14 3.18
CA PRO A 39 -3.66 -7.83 4.59
C PRO A 39 -4.25 -9.00 5.36
N THR A 40 -3.67 -9.27 6.52
CA THR A 40 -4.27 -10.18 7.51
C THR A 40 -5.06 -9.38 8.54
N VAL A 41 -5.98 -10.04 9.24
CA VAL A 41 -6.68 -9.43 10.39
C VAL A 41 -5.70 -8.91 11.44
N LYS A 42 -4.53 -9.55 11.59
CA LYS A 42 -3.48 -9.11 12.51
C LYS A 42 -2.94 -7.74 12.11
N ASP A 43 -2.72 -7.49 10.82
CA ASP A 43 -2.19 -6.21 10.32
C ASP A 43 -3.19 -5.08 10.58
N ILE A 44 -4.47 -5.31 10.30
CA ILE A 44 -5.54 -4.34 10.56
C ILE A 44 -5.61 -3.99 12.05
N ARG A 45 -5.57 -4.99 12.93
CA ARG A 45 -5.61 -4.77 14.39
C ARG A 45 -4.35 -4.07 14.91
N ALA A 46 -3.18 -4.41 14.39
CA ALA A 46 -1.92 -3.79 14.80
C ALA A 46 -1.88 -2.31 14.38
N ALA A 47 -2.28 -2.01 13.15
CA ALA A 47 -2.37 -0.65 12.64
C ALA A 47 -3.33 0.22 13.47
N GLY A 48 -4.50 -0.31 13.84
CA GLY A 48 -5.49 0.41 14.65
C GLY A 48 -5.05 0.65 16.10
N GLN A 49 -4.30 -0.27 16.71
CA GLN A 49 -3.73 -0.05 18.05
C GLN A 49 -2.62 1.00 18.05
N ALA A 50 -1.81 1.02 16.99
CA ALA A 50 -0.68 1.94 16.87
C ALA A 50 -1.09 3.36 16.42
N SER A 51 -2.37 3.60 16.14
CA SER A 51 -2.83 4.87 15.59
C SER A 51 -3.46 5.83 16.61
N ASP A 52 -3.72 5.37 17.84
CA ASP A 52 -4.33 6.17 18.92
C ASP A 52 -5.60 6.95 18.48
N GLY A 53 -6.40 6.34 17.58
CA GLY A 53 -7.62 6.94 17.03
C GLY A 53 -7.43 7.83 15.79
N ASP A 54 -6.19 8.07 15.34
CA ASP A 54 -5.91 8.79 14.09
C ASP A 54 -6.04 7.85 12.87
N ASP A 55 -7.00 8.15 11.99
CA ASP A 55 -7.26 7.36 10.78
C ASP A 55 -6.11 7.41 9.77
N ALA A 56 -5.44 8.56 9.63
CA ALA A 56 -4.31 8.72 8.71
C ALA A 56 -3.10 7.95 9.21
N GLN A 57 -2.84 8.01 10.53
CA GLN A 57 -1.77 7.23 11.14
C GLN A 57 -2.05 5.72 11.02
N ARG A 58 -3.32 5.30 11.19
CA ARG A 58 -3.71 3.90 11.00
C ARG A 58 -3.41 3.41 9.60
N GLU A 59 -3.84 4.17 8.59
CA GLU A 59 -3.60 3.83 7.18
C GLU A 59 -2.11 3.73 6.88
N MET A 60 -1.33 4.70 7.36
CA MET A 60 0.12 4.72 7.15
C MET A 60 0.82 3.50 7.78
N ASN A 61 0.46 3.17 9.03
CA ASN A 61 0.97 1.99 9.73
C ASN A 61 0.61 0.69 8.99
N LEU A 62 -0.62 0.61 8.47
CA LEU A 62 -1.06 -0.54 7.70
C LEU A 62 -0.24 -0.69 6.42
N PHE A 63 -0.14 0.37 5.60
CA PHE A 63 0.60 0.31 4.34
C PHE A 63 2.07 -0.02 4.56
N ALA A 64 2.70 0.54 5.60
CA ALA A 64 4.08 0.22 5.96
C ALA A 64 4.25 -1.28 6.26
N SER A 65 3.31 -1.87 7.01
CA SER A 65 3.33 -3.29 7.35
C SER A 65 3.09 -4.21 6.13
N LEU A 66 2.24 -3.81 5.19
CA LEU A 66 1.96 -4.58 3.97
C LEU A 66 3.06 -4.44 2.92
N ALA A 67 3.73 -3.29 2.88
CA ALA A 67 4.88 -3.03 2.00
C ALA A 67 6.21 -3.54 2.56
N GLU A 68 6.24 -3.93 3.84
CA GLU A 68 7.47 -4.28 4.56
C GLU A 68 8.51 -3.15 4.54
N VAL A 69 8.05 -1.90 4.66
CA VAL A 69 8.89 -0.69 4.71
C VAL A 69 8.63 0.12 5.98
N GLY A 70 9.51 1.08 6.28
CA GLY A 70 9.27 2.04 7.34
C GLY A 70 8.18 3.06 6.99
N VAL A 71 7.42 3.53 7.99
CA VAL A 71 6.45 4.62 7.83
C VAL A 71 7.08 5.87 7.20
N LYS A 72 8.31 6.21 7.61
CA LYS A 72 9.06 7.37 7.08
C LYS A 72 9.32 7.28 5.57
N ASP A 73 9.49 6.07 5.05
CA ASP A 73 9.72 5.86 3.62
C ASP A 73 8.44 6.15 2.82
N LEU A 74 7.27 5.81 3.39
CA LEU A 74 5.98 6.15 2.82
C LEU A 74 5.66 7.65 2.93
N GLU A 75 6.01 8.30 4.03
CA GLU A 75 5.88 9.76 4.20
C GLU A 75 6.75 10.54 3.20
N GLY A 76 7.89 9.96 2.80
CA GLY A 76 8.79 10.52 1.79
C GLY A 76 8.28 10.40 0.35
N LEU A 77 7.19 9.66 0.11
CA LEU A 77 6.61 9.52 -1.22
C LEU A 77 6.00 10.85 -1.69
N THR A 78 5.97 11.02 -3.02
CA THR A 78 5.11 12.06 -3.58
C THR A 78 3.65 11.71 -3.28
N TYR A 79 2.81 12.73 -3.03
CA TYR A 79 1.38 12.50 -2.79
C TYR A 79 0.69 11.71 -3.92
N LYS A 80 1.16 11.88 -5.17
CA LYS A 80 0.72 11.09 -6.31
C LYS A 80 1.02 9.59 -6.14
N ASP A 81 2.23 9.24 -5.71
CA ASP A 81 2.63 7.85 -5.53
C ASP A 81 2.00 7.24 -4.27
N TYR A 82 1.84 8.03 -3.20
CA TYR A 82 1.03 7.64 -2.05
C TYR A 82 -0.40 7.24 -2.45
N ASN A 83 -1.07 8.06 -3.26
CA ASN A 83 -2.41 7.76 -3.76
C ASN A 83 -2.45 6.49 -4.63
N ARG A 84 -1.36 6.16 -5.34
CA ARG A 84 -1.26 4.90 -6.10
C ARG A 84 -1.17 3.70 -5.18
N VAL A 85 -0.44 3.81 -4.07
CA VAL A 85 -0.36 2.78 -3.02
C VAL A 85 -1.73 2.56 -2.40
N ALA A 86 -2.42 3.63 -1.98
CA ALA A 86 -3.78 3.55 -1.45
C ALA A 86 -4.77 2.94 -2.46
N THR A 87 -4.64 3.29 -3.75
CA THR A 87 -5.43 2.67 -4.81
C THR A 87 -5.12 1.17 -4.92
N GLY A 88 -3.84 0.78 -4.89
CA GLY A 88 -3.41 -0.61 -4.91
C GLY A 88 -4.03 -1.42 -3.76
N TYR A 89 -3.95 -0.90 -2.53
CA TYR A 89 -4.58 -1.52 -1.37
C TYR A 89 -6.09 -1.71 -1.57
N ASN A 90 -6.80 -0.68 -2.04
CA ASN A 90 -8.23 -0.80 -2.30
C ASN A 90 -8.56 -1.91 -3.29
N PHE A 91 -7.79 -2.05 -4.38
CA PHE A 91 -7.95 -3.15 -5.33
C PHE A 91 -7.59 -4.52 -4.73
N LEU A 92 -6.65 -4.58 -3.80
CA LEU A 92 -6.23 -5.82 -3.13
C LEU A 92 -7.28 -6.35 -2.15
N VAL A 93 -8.04 -5.47 -1.50
CA VAL A 93 -9.08 -5.84 -0.51
C VAL A 93 -10.50 -5.84 -1.06
N GLN A 94 -10.69 -5.26 -2.25
CA GLN A 94 -11.94 -5.43 -2.97
C GLN A 94 -12.00 -6.86 -3.49
N ASP A 95 -12.95 -7.62 -2.97
CA ASP A 95 -13.38 -8.87 -3.57
C ASP A 95 -13.97 -8.50 -4.94
N ASP A 96 -13.20 -8.63 -6.01
CA ASP A 96 -13.80 -8.65 -7.34
C ASP A 96 -14.54 -9.99 -7.42
N GLU A 97 -15.87 -9.93 -7.30
CA GLU A 97 -16.79 -10.92 -7.86
C GLU A 97 -16.35 -11.20 -9.31
N LEU A 98 -15.54 -12.24 -9.49
CA LEU A 98 -15.12 -12.78 -10.78
C LEU A 98 -16.16 -13.76 -11.31
#